data_AF-A0A359CK59-F1
#
_entry.id   AF-A0A359CK59-F1
#
_cell.length_a   1.000
_cell.length_b   1.000
_cell.length_c   1.000
_cell.angle_alpha   90.00
_cell.angle_beta   90.00
_cell.angle_gamma   90.00
#
_symmetry.space_group_name_H-M   'P 1'
#
loop_
_entity.id
_entity.type
_entity.pdbx_description
1 polymer ?
#
loop_
_entity_poly.entity_id
_entity_poly.type
_entity_poly.pdbx_seq_one_letter_code
_entity_poly.pdbx_strand_id
1 'polypeptide(L)'
;SVARSLNRMKEVGVRKVFGSDRKQLVARFLLESFILSFIALLISLILVELLFPSFSEIMGTRIALKFDFGTILIAILTCVAVTVLSGGYAAFYLSSFSPMLIMKGGSKTGSKNGLRKALVGVQFFLSVSVLICTVFIYKQINAVFNAETGVDRKNIIVLETSLWYGAEDFIQVIKKENPNVVDASIALSAPYNSSYNHSGISWTGSKEGTKEMPFTQIFCDHNYANTFGLQVIQGQFIPPGLKWWGDWDESSFGLVIN
;
A
#
# COMPACT_ATOMS: atom_id res chain seq x y z
N SER A 1 -12.08 -23.02 11.10
CA SER A 1 -11.87 -22.43 12.45
C SER A 1 -11.78 -23.51 13.51
N VAL A 2 -10.72 -23.47 14.32
CA VAL A 2 -10.43 -24.40 15.43
C VAL A 2 -11.48 -24.30 16.55
N ALA A 3 -12.27 -23.23 16.62
CA ALA A 3 -13.39 -23.11 17.57
C ALA A 3 -14.57 -24.04 17.23
N ARG A 4 -14.94 -24.13 15.95
CA ARG A 4 -16.11 -24.90 15.47
C ARG A 4 -15.90 -26.42 15.48
N SER A 5 -14.65 -26.88 15.61
CA SER A 5 -14.30 -28.30 15.65
C SER A 5 -14.84 -29.03 16.91
N LEU A 6 -15.12 -28.32 18.01
CA LEU A 6 -15.71 -28.89 19.23
C LEU A 6 -17.11 -29.48 19.00
N ASN A 7 -17.98 -28.71 18.35
CA ASN A 7 -19.34 -29.15 18.07
C ASN A 7 -19.33 -30.32 17.07
N ARG A 8 -18.35 -30.33 16.16
CA ARG A 8 -18.14 -31.40 15.18
C ARG A 8 -17.61 -32.69 15.78
N MET A 9 -16.86 -32.65 16.87
CA MET A 9 -16.39 -33.88 17.54
C MET A 9 -17.55 -34.76 18.04
N LYS A 10 -18.61 -34.14 18.58
CA LYS A 10 -19.82 -34.87 19.01
C LYS A 10 -20.53 -35.49 17.80
N GLU A 11 -20.69 -34.73 16.72
CA GLU A 11 -21.32 -35.20 15.47
C GLU A 11 -20.55 -36.37 14.82
N VAL A 12 -19.21 -36.29 14.78
CA VAL A 12 -18.34 -37.36 14.24
C VAL A 12 -18.39 -38.61 15.13
N GLY A 13 -18.41 -38.44 16.45
CA GLY A 13 -18.52 -39.53 17.41
C GLY A 13 -19.81 -40.34 17.23
N VAL A 14 -20.95 -39.65 17.11
CA VAL A 14 -22.26 -40.27 16.84
C VAL A 14 -22.23 -41.03 15.52
N ARG A 15 -21.72 -40.43 14.43
CA ARG A 15 -21.69 -41.09 13.11
C ARG A 15 -20.79 -42.32 13.02
N LYS A 16 -19.65 -42.34 13.72
CA LYS A 16 -18.80 -43.54 13.79
C LYS A 16 -19.49 -44.68 14.53
N VAL A 17 -20.32 -44.39 15.55
CA VAL A 17 -21.11 -45.40 16.26
C VAL A 17 -22.17 -46.01 15.33
N PHE A 18 -22.72 -45.21 14.42
CA PHE A 18 -23.63 -45.67 13.35
C PHE A 18 -22.90 -46.27 12.11
N GLY A 19 -21.61 -46.59 12.20
CA GLY A 19 -20.89 -47.33 11.14
C GLY A 19 -20.34 -46.48 10.00
N SER A 20 -20.27 -45.15 10.12
CA SER A 20 -19.63 -44.32 9.08
C SER A 20 -18.12 -44.58 8.99
N ASP A 21 -17.64 -44.91 7.78
CA ASP A 21 -16.21 -45.13 7.52
C ASP A 21 -15.42 -43.82 7.63
N ARG A 22 -14.18 -43.91 8.13
CA ARG A 22 -13.24 -42.79 8.27
C ARG A 22 -13.05 -42.03 6.96
N LYS A 23 -13.03 -42.75 5.82
CA LYS A 23 -12.88 -42.15 4.48
C LYS A 23 -14.07 -41.26 4.11
N GLN A 24 -15.29 -41.65 4.45
CA GLN A 24 -16.50 -40.87 4.16
C GLN A 24 -16.54 -39.57 4.97
N LEU A 25 -16.12 -39.63 6.24
CA LEU A 25 -16.03 -38.46 7.12
C LEU A 25 -14.99 -37.44 6.61
N VAL A 26 -13.82 -37.92 6.18
CA VAL A 26 -12.76 -37.08 5.61
C VAL A 26 -13.21 -36.43 4.30
N ALA A 27 -13.77 -37.20 3.36
CA ALA A 27 -14.25 -36.68 2.08
C ALA A 27 -15.32 -35.59 2.26
N ARG A 28 -16.27 -35.78 3.18
CA ARG A 28 -17.29 -34.77 3.47
C ARG A 28 -16.71 -33.48 4.02
N PHE A 29 -15.76 -33.55 4.97
CA PHE A 29 -15.16 -32.33 5.54
C PHE A 29 -14.30 -31.56 4.55
N LEU A 30 -13.59 -32.27 3.66
CA LEU A 30 -12.85 -31.65 2.58
C LEU A 30 -13.79 -30.99 1.57
N LEU A 31 -14.88 -31.64 1.16
CA LEU A 31 -15.89 -31.05 0.27
C LEU A 31 -16.53 -29.80 0.87
N GLU A 32 -16.90 -29.82 2.14
CA GLU A 32 -17.47 -28.65 2.79
C GLU A 32 -16.47 -27.48 2.87
N SER A 33 -15.21 -27.79 3.18
CA SER A 33 -14.14 -26.78 3.21
C SER A 33 -13.91 -26.21 1.81
N PHE A 34 -13.96 -27.05 0.77
CA PHE A 34 -13.82 -26.64 -0.62
C PHE A 34 -14.95 -25.70 -1.05
N ILE A 35 -16.21 -26.04 -0.76
CA ILE A 35 -17.37 -25.20 -1.09
C ILE A 35 -17.24 -23.83 -0.42
N LEU A 36 -16.86 -23.78 0.86
CA LEU A 36 -16.66 -22.52 1.57
C LEU A 36 -15.53 -21.67 0.97
N SER A 37 -14.37 -22.28 0.66
CA SER A 37 -13.26 -21.59 0.01
C SER A 37 -13.63 -21.09 -1.38
N PHE A 38 -14.40 -21.88 -2.14
CA PHE A 38 -14.86 -21.52 -3.48
C PHE A 38 -15.84 -20.34 -3.45
N ILE A 39 -16.80 -20.33 -2.53
CA ILE A 39 -17.70 -19.18 -2.33
C ILE A 39 -16.91 -17.94 -1.93
N ALA A 40 -15.94 -18.07 -1.02
CA ALA A 40 -15.08 -16.96 -0.61
C ALA A 40 -14.25 -16.41 -1.78
N LEU A 41 -13.75 -17.29 -2.67
CA LEU A 41 -13.04 -16.90 -3.89
C LEU A 41 -13.94 -16.06 -4.80
N LEU A 42 -15.18 -16.50 -5.05
CA LEU A 42 -16.14 -15.77 -5.88
C LEU A 42 -16.46 -14.39 -5.31
N ILE A 43 -16.73 -14.31 -4.00
CA ILE A 43 -16.98 -13.03 -3.32
C ILE A 43 -15.76 -12.12 -3.43
N SER A 44 -14.55 -12.68 -3.28
CA SER A 44 -13.31 -11.92 -3.42
C SER A 44 -13.13 -11.36 -4.83
N LEU A 45 -13.46 -12.12 -5.89
CA LEU A 45 -13.36 -11.64 -7.26
C LEU A 45 -14.30 -10.45 -7.51
N ILE A 46 -15.54 -10.54 -7.03
CA ILE A 46 -16.53 -9.45 -7.12
C ILE A 46 -16.05 -8.21 -6.37
N LEU A 47 -15.53 -8.39 -5.15
CA LEU A 47 -15.01 -7.29 -4.35
C LEU A 47 -13.79 -6.62 -5.00
N VAL A 48 -12.88 -7.40 -5.58
CA VAL A 48 -11.73 -6.86 -6.31
C VAL A 48 -12.23 -6.02 -7.49
N GLU A 49 -13.15 -6.53 -8.30
CA GLU A 49 -13.68 -5.78 -9.45
C GLU A 49 -14.36 -4.47 -9.03
N LEU A 50 -15.08 -4.47 -7.90
CA LEU A 50 -15.79 -3.29 -7.40
C LEU A 50 -14.88 -2.26 -6.71
N LEU A 51 -13.85 -2.70 -5.99
CA LEU A 51 -12.94 -1.82 -5.23
C LEU A 51 -11.71 -1.37 -6.03
N PHE A 52 -11.37 -2.08 -7.09
CA PHE A 52 -10.18 -1.78 -7.89
C PHE A 52 -10.22 -0.40 -8.57
N PRO A 53 -11.36 0.11 -9.08
CA PRO A 53 -11.43 1.48 -9.61
C PRO A 53 -11.05 2.54 -8.57
N SER A 54 -11.59 2.45 -7.35
CA SER A 54 -11.25 3.36 -6.26
C SER A 54 -9.77 3.25 -5.85
N PHE A 55 -9.20 2.05 -5.89
CA PHE A 55 -7.77 1.86 -5.65
C PHE A 55 -6.90 2.52 -6.74
N SER A 56 -7.30 2.41 -8.00
CA SER A 56 -6.63 3.04 -9.14
C SER A 56 -6.65 4.57 -9.06
N GLU A 57 -7.76 5.15 -8.60
CA GLU A 57 -7.86 6.60 -8.35
C GLU A 57 -6.90 7.06 -7.24
N ILE A 58 -6.85 6.35 -6.11
CA ILE A 58 -5.96 6.69 -4.99
C ILE A 58 -4.49 6.59 -5.40
N MET A 59 -4.14 5.59 -6.21
CA MET A 59 -2.78 5.39 -6.69
C MET A 59 -2.38 6.32 -7.83
N GLY A 60 -3.32 7.10 -8.40
CA GLY A 60 -3.04 7.98 -9.54
C GLY A 60 -2.54 7.25 -10.79
N THR A 61 -2.74 5.93 -10.88
CA THR A 61 -2.25 5.10 -11.99
C THR A 61 -3.41 4.38 -12.67
N ARG A 62 -3.49 4.46 -13.99
CA ARG A 62 -4.49 3.74 -14.80
C ARG A 62 -4.05 2.30 -15.03
N ILE A 63 -4.08 1.49 -13.98
CA ILE A 63 -3.84 0.05 -14.09
C ILE A 63 -5.16 -0.59 -14.52
N ALA A 64 -5.13 -1.45 -15.54
CA ALA A 64 -6.29 -2.27 -15.90
C ALA A 64 -6.16 -3.65 -15.25
N LEU A 65 -7.24 -4.15 -14.64
CA LEU A 65 -7.30 -5.55 -14.23
C LEU A 65 -7.20 -6.44 -15.48
N LYS A 66 -6.11 -7.21 -15.58
CA LYS A 66 -5.94 -8.24 -16.61
C LYS A 66 -6.06 -9.61 -15.96
N PHE A 67 -7.11 -10.33 -16.31
CA PHE A 67 -7.28 -11.73 -15.95
C PHE A 67 -6.56 -12.60 -16.99
N ASP A 68 -5.25 -12.73 -16.83
CA ASP A 68 -4.48 -13.69 -17.63
C ASP A 68 -4.60 -15.11 -17.04
N PHE A 69 -4.32 -16.12 -17.87
CA PHE A 69 -4.34 -17.52 -17.46
C PHE A 69 -3.46 -17.78 -16.25
N GLY A 70 -2.29 -17.12 -16.15
CA GLY A 70 -1.41 -17.21 -14.99
C GLY A 70 -2.08 -16.76 -13.69
N THR A 71 -2.82 -15.64 -13.72
CA THR A 71 -3.54 -15.10 -12.56
C THR A 71 -4.64 -16.06 -12.09
N ILE A 72 -5.40 -16.63 -13.03
CA ILE A 72 -6.46 -17.61 -12.73
C ILE A 72 -5.86 -18.88 -12.13
N LEU A 73 -4.75 -19.38 -12.69
CA LEU A 73 -4.07 -20.57 -12.19
C LEU A 73 -3.59 -20.36 -10.74
N ILE A 74 -2.98 -19.21 -10.44
CA ILE A 74 -2.55 -18.86 -9.08
C ILE A 74 -3.76 -18.79 -8.14
N ALA A 75 -4.87 -18.17 -8.55
CA ALA A 75 -6.08 -18.08 -7.73
C ALA A 75 -6.63 -19.48 -7.39
N ILE A 76 -6.68 -20.39 -8.36
CA ILE A 76 -7.13 -21.78 -8.17
C ILE A 76 -6.18 -22.53 -7.24
N LEU A 77 -4.86 -22.45 -7.47
CA LEU A 77 -3.86 -23.11 -6.63
C LEU A 77 -3.94 -22.63 -5.19
N THR A 78 -4.14 -21.32 -4.99
CA THR A 78 -4.31 -20.73 -3.65
C THR A 78 -5.58 -21.24 -2.98
N CYS A 79 -6.70 -21.32 -3.72
CA CYS A 79 -7.96 -21.87 -3.21
C CYS A 79 -7.82 -23.34 -2.78
N VAL A 80 -7.15 -24.16 -3.58
CA VAL A 80 -6.86 -25.57 -3.25
C VAL A 80 -5.95 -25.65 -2.03
N ALA A 81 -4.87 -24.89 -1.99
CA ALA A 81 -3.93 -24.87 -0.86
C ALA A 81 -4.64 -24.48 0.45
N VAL A 82 -5.44 -23.42 0.45
CA VAL A 82 -6.23 -22.99 1.62
C VAL A 82 -7.24 -24.06 2.05
N THR A 83 -7.90 -24.70 1.09
CA THR A 83 -8.85 -25.79 1.37
C THR A 83 -8.17 -26.98 2.03
N VAL A 84 -6.99 -27.38 1.54
CA VAL A 84 -6.22 -28.50 2.11
C VAL A 84 -5.68 -28.14 3.49
N LEU A 85 -5.15 -26.92 3.68
CA LEU A 85 -4.59 -26.50 4.98
C LEU A 85 -5.69 -26.33 6.05
N SER A 86 -6.79 -25.68 5.70
CA SER A 86 -7.91 -25.42 6.62
C SER A 86 -8.75 -26.68 6.88
N GLY A 87 -9.07 -27.43 5.82
CA GLY A 87 -9.90 -28.63 5.88
C GLY A 87 -9.13 -29.88 6.32
N GLY A 88 -7.87 -30.01 5.91
CA GLY A 88 -7.01 -31.15 6.24
C GLY A 88 -6.73 -31.26 7.73
N TYR A 89 -6.49 -30.14 8.42
CA TYR A 89 -6.34 -30.15 9.88
C TYR A 89 -7.59 -30.72 10.56
N ALA A 90 -8.79 -30.27 10.17
CA ALA A 90 -10.03 -30.79 10.74
C ALA A 90 -10.28 -32.25 10.35
N ALA A 91 -10.06 -32.62 9.08
CA ALA A 91 -10.35 -33.95 8.56
C ALA A 91 -9.43 -35.03 9.14
N PHE A 92 -8.11 -34.79 9.21
CA PHE A 92 -7.17 -35.75 9.79
C PHE A 92 -7.26 -35.79 11.32
N TYR A 93 -7.39 -34.64 11.98
CA TYR A 93 -7.46 -34.56 13.44
C TYR A 93 -8.76 -35.18 13.98
N LEU A 94 -9.93 -34.80 13.44
CA LEU A 94 -11.23 -35.26 13.93
C LEU A 94 -11.52 -36.72 13.54
N SER A 95 -11.06 -37.18 12.37
CA SER A 95 -11.28 -38.56 11.95
C SER A 95 -10.45 -39.59 12.73
N SER A 96 -9.43 -39.16 13.48
CA SER A 96 -8.59 -40.05 14.30
C SER A 96 -9.18 -40.40 15.68
N PHE A 97 -10.24 -39.72 16.11
CA PHE A 97 -10.81 -39.93 17.45
C PHE A 97 -11.57 -41.26 17.57
N SER A 98 -11.33 -41.98 18.67
CA SER A 98 -12.01 -43.23 19.02
C SER A 98 -13.35 -42.96 19.74
N PRO A 99 -14.47 -43.58 19.31
CA PRO A 99 -15.81 -43.31 19.84
C PRO A 99 -15.98 -43.60 21.34
N MET A 100 -15.26 -44.62 21.85
CA MET A 100 -15.32 -45.04 23.27
C MET A 100 -14.92 -43.93 24.24
N LEU A 101 -14.01 -43.03 23.85
CA LEU A 101 -13.54 -41.92 24.69
C LEU A 101 -14.54 -40.75 24.75
N ILE A 102 -15.44 -40.64 23.77
CA ILE A 102 -16.40 -39.53 23.67
C ILE A 102 -17.66 -39.82 24.51
N MET A 103 -18.09 -41.08 24.58
CA MET A 103 -19.31 -41.48 25.30
C MET A 103 -19.12 -41.68 26.81
N LYS A 104 -17.90 -41.89 27.29
CA LYS A 104 -17.62 -42.18 28.72
C LYS A 104 -17.36 -40.95 29.60
N GLY A 105 -17.57 -39.74 29.08
CA GLY A 105 -17.35 -38.47 29.82
C GLY A 105 -15.89 -38.15 30.22
N GLY A 106 -14.97 -39.09 30.04
CA GLY A 106 -13.57 -38.95 30.43
C GLY A 106 -12.74 -38.23 29.37
N SER A 107 -12.50 -36.93 29.57
CA SER A 107 -11.49 -36.20 28.81
C SER A 107 -10.08 -36.64 29.21
N LYS A 108 -9.52 -37.68 28.57
CA LYS A 108 -8.05 -37.80 28.48
C LYS A 108 -7.52 -36.78 27.47
N THR A 109 -7.67 -35.48 27.77
CA THR A 109 -7.07 -34.37 27.00
C THR A 109 -6.11 -33.62 27.91
N GLY A 110 -5.06 -34.29 28.38
CA GLY A 110 -4.04 -33.71 29.26
C GLY A 110 -2.91 -32.95 28.56
N SER A 111 -2.94 -32.78 27.22
CA SER A 111 -1.80 -32.17 26.51
C SER A 111 -2.19 -31.30 25.29
N LYS A 112 -3.35 -31.52 24.68
CA LYS A 112 -3.69 -30.91 23.38
C LYS A 112 -4.51 -29.60 23.46
N ASN A 113 -4.95 -29.19 24.65
CA ASN A 113 -5.64 -27.90 24.85
C ASN A 113 -4.69 -26.69 24.71
N GLY A 114 -3.41 -26.85 25.04
CA GLY A 114 -2.40 -25.77 24.93
C GLY A 114 -2.15 -25.34 23.50
N LEU A 115 -1.86 -26.29 22.60
CA LEU A 115 -1.65 -26.05 21.17
C LEU A 115 -2.86 -25.34 20.54
N ARG A 116 -4.07 -25.71 20.97
CA ARG A 116 -5.30 -25.10 20.49
C ARG A 116 -5.47 -23.65 20.94
N LYS A 117 -5.25 -23.38 22.24
CA LYS A 117 -5.29 -22.01 22.76
C LYS A 117 -4.24 -21.14 22.08
N ALA A 118 -3.04 -21.69 21.85
CA ALA A 118 -1.98 -21.01 21.12
C ALA A 118 -2.38 -20.69 19.67
N LEU A 119 -2.92 -21.67 18.92
CA LEU A 119 -3.37 -21.45 17.53
C LEU A 119 -4.47 -20.38 17.43
N VAL A 120 -5.43 -20.35 18.37
CA VAL A 120 -6.47 -19.31 18.39
C VAL A 120 -5.89 -17.95 18.79
N GLY A 121 -4.95 -17.92 19.74
CA GLY A 121 -4.25 -16.70 20.15
C GLY A 121 -3.44 -16.10 19.00
N VAL A 122 -2.69 -16.92 18.26
CA VAL A 122 -1.93 -16.51 17.07
C VAL A 122 -2.86 -15.99 15.98
N GLN A 123 -3.99 -16.67 15.73
CA GLN A 123 -4.98 -16.20 14.76
C GLN A 123 -5.48 -14.79 15.12
N PHE A 124 -5.84 -14.56 16.37
CA PHE A 124 -6.32 -13.26 16.83
C PHE A 124 -5.22 -12.19 16.77
N PHE A 125 -4.00 -12.54 17.19
CA PHE A 125 -2.84 -11.65 17.12
C PHE A 125 -2.56 -11.20 15.68
N LEU A 126 -2.56 -12.13 14.71
CA LEU A 126 -2.34 -11.80 13.31
C LEU A 126 -3.44 -10.88 12.76
N SER A 127 -4.71 -11.15 13.07
CA SER A 127 -5.82 -10.29 12.64
C SER A 127 -5.72 -8.87 13.22
N VAL A 128 -5.40 -8.74 14.51
CA VAL A 128 -5.21 -7.42 15.14
C VAL A 128 -3.99 -6.70 14.58
N SER A 129 -2.89 -7.42 14.32
CA SER A 129 -1.66 -6.84 13.77
C SER A 129 -1.89 -6.25 12.38
N VAL A 130 -2.60 -6.97 11.50
CA VAL A 130 -2.97 -6.46 10.18
C VAL A 130 -3.80 -5.18 10.31
N LEU A 131 -4.79 -5.15 11.21
CA LEU A 131 -5.64 -3.97 11.43
C LEU A 131 -4.81 -2.77 11.89
N ILE A 132 -3.90 -2.96 12.85
CA ILE A 132 -3.00 -1.91 13.33
C ILE A 132 -2.12 -1.39 12.19
N CYS A 133 -1.51 -2.29 11.40
CA CYS A 133 -0.69 -1.90 10.24
C CYS A 133 -1.50 -1.08 9.22
N THR A 134 -2.73 -1.49 8.91
CA THR A 134 -3.61 -0.77 8.00
C THR A 134 -3.92 0.65 8.51
N VAL A 135 -4.26 0.79 9.80
CA VAL A 135 -4.54 2.10 10.40
C VAL A 135 -3.29 2.98 10.41
N PHE A 136 -2.12 2.39 10.67
CA PHE A 136 -0.85 3.12 10.68
C PHE A 136 -0.47 3.62 9.29
N ILE A 137 -0.58 2.78 8.26
CA ILE A 137 -0.35 3.16 6.86
C ILE A 137 -1.32 4.27 6.46
N TYR A 138 -2.61 4.14 6.79
CA TYR A 138 -3.60 5.18 6.51
C TYR A 138 -3.22 6.51 7.17
N LYS A 139 -2.82 6.50 8.44
CA LYS A 139 -2.34 7.70 9.14
C LYS A 139 -1.09 8.31 8.49
N GLN A 140 -0.14 7.49 8.06
CA GLN A 140 1.06 7.96 7.36
C GLN A 140 0.71 8.63 6.04
N ILE A 141 -0.13 8.00 5.22
CA ILE A 141 -0.60 8.58 3.95
C ILE A 141 -1.31 9.91 4.21
N ASN A 142 -2.22 9.95 5.18
CA ASN A 142 -2.94 11.17 5.54
C ASN A 142 -2.00 12.28 6.06
N ALA A 143 -0.96 11.91 6.81
CA ALA A 143 0.05 12.86 7.27
C ALA A 143 0.89 13.40 6.11
N VAL A 144 1.29 12.57 5.14
CA VAL A 144 2.06 13.01 3.97
C VAL A 144 1.27 13.98 3.08
N PHE A 145 -0.03 13.72 2.89
CA PHE A 145 -0.88 14.57 2.06
C PHE A 145 -1.34 15.86 2.74
N ASN A 146 -1.51 15.87 4.07
CA ASN A 146 -1.98 17.04 4.82
C ASN A 146 -0.87 17.75 5.62
N ALA A 147 0.39 17.33 5.49
CA ALA A 147 1.50 18.02 6.14
C ALA A 147 1.59 19.46 5.61
N GLU A 148 1.63 20.42 6.53
CA GLU A 148 1.94 21.81 6.23
C GLU A 148 3.43 21.88 5.85
N THR A 149 3.73 21.85 4.55
CA THR A 149 5.12 21.87 4.06
C THR A 149 5.60 23.26 3.64
N GLY A 150 4.86 24.33 3.94
CA GLY A 150 5.18 25.69 3.49
C GLY A 150 5.04 25.92 1.98
N VAL A 151 4.58 24.90 1.25
CA VAL A 151 4.41 24.89 -0.21
C VAL A 151 2.93 24.70 -0.53
N ASP A 152 2.38 25.53 -1.42
CA ASP A 152 1.05 25.28 -1.96
C ASP A 152 1.11 24.13 -2.98
N ARG A 153 0.26 23.13 -2.78
CA ARG A 153 0.09 21.99 -3.69
C ARG A 153 -1.31 21.95 -4.30
N LYS A 154 -2.20 22.86 -3.89
CA LYS A 154 -3.60 22.85 -4.31
C LYS A 154 -3.71 23.48 -5.68
N ASN A 155 -4.46 22.83 -6.57
CA ASN A 155 -4.74 23.33 -7.93
C ASN A 155 -3.50 23.55 -8.82
N ILE A 156 -2.37 22.90 -8.50
CA ILE A 156 -1.18 22.92 -9.36
C ILE A 156 -1.16 21.66 -10.23
N ILE A 157 -1.06 21.86 -11.53
CA ILE A 157 -0.88 20.79 -12.51
C ILE A 157 0.58 20.79 -12.95
N VAL A 158 1.28 19.69 -12.68
CA VAL A 158 2.65 19.50 -13.15
C VAL A 158 2.60 18.81 -14.51
N LEU A 159 3.08 19.50 -15.54
CA LEU A 159 3.21 18.95 -16.88
C LEU A 159 4.67 18.56 -17.12
N GLU A 160 4.91 17.25 -17.21
CA GLU A 160 6.23 16.75 -17.62
C GLU A 160 6.39 16.94 -19.12
N THR A 161 7.36 17.77 -19.52
CA THR A 161 7.68 18.02 -20.93
C THR A 161 9.14 17.69 -21.17
N SER A 162 9.46 17.22 -22.37
CA SER A 162 10.86 17.07 -22.83
C SER A 162 11.41 18.37 -23.45
N LEU A 163 10.72 19.50 -23.26
CA LEU A 163 11.06 20.79 -23.86
C LEU A 163 12.11 21.48 -22.99
N TRP A 164 13.38 21.38 -23.40
CA TRP A 164 14.45 22.20 -22.86
C TRP A 164 14.46 23.62 -23.44
N TYR A 165 14.08 23.76 -24.70
CA TYR A 165 14.00 25.02 -25.43
C TYR A 165 12.55 25.32 -25.81
N GLY A 166 12.14 26.59 -25.79
CA GLY A 166 10.76 27.00 -26.12
C GLY A 166 9.72 26.74 -25.02
N ALA A 167 10.14 26.30 -23.83
CA ALA A 167 9.25 26.15 -22.67
C ALA A 167 8.63 27.50 -22.26
N GLU A 168 9.36 28.61 -22.47
CA GLU A 168 8.87 29.98 -22.24
C GLU A 168 7.71 30.32 -23.19
N ASP A 169 7.86 30.05 -24.49
CA ASP A 169 6.79 30.25 -25.48
C ASP A 169 5.57 29.36 -25.18
N PHE A 170 5.82 28.12 -24.74
CA PHE A 170 4.76 27.19 -24.35
C PHE A 170 3.95 27.70 -23.15
N ILE A 171 4.60 28.24 -22.12
CA ILE A 171 3.91 28.87 -21.00
C ILE A 171 3.08 30.07 -21.46
N GLN A 172 3.61 30.91 -22.36
CA GLN A 172 2.87 32.06 -22.88
C GLN A 172 1.62 31.62 -23.63
N VAL A 173 1.69 30.54 -24.43
CA VAL A 173 0.53 29.95 -25.11
C VAL A 173 -0.47 29.42 -24.09
N ILE A 174 -0.03 28.68 -23.06
CA ILE A 174 -0.95 28.18 -22.02
C ILE A 174 -1.68 29.33 -21.31
N LYS A 175 -0.95 30.37 -20.89
CA LYS A 175 -1.54 31.52 -20.21
C LYS A 175 -2.51 32.27 -21.13
N LYS A 176 -2.24 32.32 -22.44
CA LYS A 176 -3.10 32.97 -23.43
C LYS A 176 -4.38 32.18 -23.73
N GLU A 177 -4.26 30.87 -23.95
CA GLU A 177 -5.39 30.01 -24.32
C GLU A 177 -6.28 29.69 -23.12
N ASN A 178 -5.74 29.72 -21.89
CA ASN A 178 -6.46 29.38 -20.66
C ASN A 178 -6.42 30.54 -19.66
N PRO A 179 -7.39 31.48 -19.70
CA PRO A 179 -7.42 32.64 -18.80
C PRO A 179 -7.65 32.28 -17.32
N ASN A 180 -8.02 31.03 -17.02
CA ASN A 180 -8.16 30.52 -15.65
C ASN A 180 -6.82 30.16 -14.99
N VAL A 181 -5.71 30.19 -15.73
CA VAL A 181 -4.36 29.92 -15.20
C VAL A 181 -3.85 31.19 -14.52
N VAL A 182 -3.82 31.20 -13.19
CA VAL A 182 -3.37 32.35 -12.38
C VAL A 182 -1.87 32.57 -12.51
N ASP A 183 -1.08 31.50 -12.46
CA ASP A 183 0.35 31.54 -12.68
C ASP A 183 0.87 30.25 -13.32
N ALA A 184 2.05 30.31 -13.92
CA ALA A 184 2.76 29.17 -14.46
C ALA A 184 4.27 29.43 -14.42
N SER A 185 5.01 28.38 -14.05
CA SER A 185 6.44 28.38 -13.85
C SER A 185 7.08 27.20 -14.59
N ILE A 186 8.32 27.41 -15.05
CA ILE A 186 9.19 26.38 -15.60
C ILE A 186 10.14 25.90 -14.50
N ALA A 187 10.21 24.59 -14.30
CA ALA A 187 11.20 23.99 -13.41
C ALA A 187 11.53 22.56 -13.80
N LEU A 188 12.69 22.08 -13.34
CA LEU A 188 13.09 20.68 -13.50
C LEU A 188 12.18 19.72 -12.71
N SER A 189 11.64 20.19 -11.57
CA SER A 189 10.75 19.41 -10.73
C SER A 189 9.90 20.30 -9.81
N ALA A 190 8.76 19.76 -9.38
CA ALA A 190 8.02 20.32 -8.25
C ALA A 190 8.84 20.22 -6.95
N PRO A 191 8.63 21.11 -5.96
CA PRO A 191 9.49 21.20 -4.77
C PRO A 191 9.36 19.99 -3.83
N TYR A 192 8.29 19.20 -3.97
CA TYR A 192 8.02 18.00 -3.19
C TYR A 192 8.35 16.69 -3.94
N ASN A 193 8.86 16.75 -5.17
CA ASN A 193 9.17 15.57 -5.98
C ASN A 193 10.44 15.77 -6.83
N SER A 194 11.54 16.13 -6.17
CA SER A 194 12.83 16.25 -6.85
C SER A 194 13.66 14.98 -6.67
N SER A 195 14.12 14.43 -7.79
CA SER A 195 14.97 13.24 -7.84
C SER A 195 16.47 13.57 -7.88
N TYR A 196 16.82 14.86 -7.91
CA TYR A 196 18.19 15.31 -8.13
C TYR A 196 18.85 15.70 -6.81
N ASN A 197 19.72 14.82 -6.33
CA ASN A 197 20.61 15.10 -5.21
C ASN A 197 21.93 15.68 -5.75
N HIS A 198 22.31 16.83 -5.22
CA HIS A 198 23.57 17.48 -5.44
C HIS A 198 24.39 17.44 -4.14
N SER A 199 25.68 17.13 -4.25
CA SER A 199 26.61 17.12 -3.13
C SER A 199 27.84 17.95 -3.49
N GLY A 200 28.66 18.29 -2.49
CA GLY A 200 29.82 19.15 -2.69
C GLY A 200 29.55 20.65 -2.58
N ILE A 201 28.35 21.06 -2.13
CA ILE A 201 28.06 22.46 -1.81
C ILE A 201 28.87 22.88 -0.58
N SER A 202 29.52 24.04 -0.67
CA SER A 202 30.19 24.68 0.47
C SER A 202 29.86 26.16 0.51
N TRP A 203 29.68 26.69 1.70
CA TRP A 203 29.48 28.12 1.95
C TRP A 203 30.42 28.61 3.04
N THR A 204 30.55 29.92 3.17
CA THR A 204 31.37 30.57 4.19
C THR A 204 30.92 30.14 5.59
N GLY A 205 31.78 29.44 6.33
CA GLY A 205 31.48 28.89 7.66
C GLY A 205 31.02 27.42 7.68
N SER A 206 30.96 26.74 6.54
CA SER A 206 30.65 25.30 6.47
C SER A 206 31.80 24.44 7.06
N LYS A 207 31.45 23.37 7.79
CA LYS A 207 32.41 22.40 8.36
C LYS A 207 32.82 21.37 7.31
N GLU A 208 33.96 20.69 7.49
CA GLU A 208 34.50 19.71 6.53
C GLU A 208 33.49 18.60 6.13
N GLY A 209 32.66 18.12 7.06
CA GLY A 209 31.59 17.13 6.79
C GLY A 209 30.35 17.66 6.07
N THR A 210 30.26 18.97 5.82
CA THR A 210 29.08 19.60 5.19
C THR A 210 29.04 19.31 3.69
N LYS A 211 30.18 19.05 3.06
CA LYS A 211 30.27 18.71 1.63
C LYS A 211 29.61 17.39 1.27
N GLU A 212 29.45 16.49 2.25
CA GLU A 212 28.78 15.20 2.09
C GLU A 212 27.26 15.29 2.28
N MET A 213 26.74 16.44 2.73
CA MET A 213 25.31 16.63 2.92
C MET A 213 24.62 16.70 1.54
N PRO A 214 23.62 15.84 1.28
CA PRO A 214 22.86 15.91 0.05
C PRO A 214 21.93 17.12 0.08
N PHE A 215 22.02 17.95 -0.95
CA PHE A 215 21.08 19.03 -1.23
C PHE A 215 20.24 18.68 -2.44
N THR A 216 18.98 19.05 -2.40
CA THR A 216 18.15 18.99 -3.60
C THR A 216 18.37 20.27 -4.41
N GLN A 217 18.79 20.12 -5.66
CA GLN A 217 18.94 21.24 -6.59
C GLN A 217 17.75 21.28 -7.54
N ILE A 218 17.07 22.42 -7.60
CA ILE A 218 15.94 22.64 -8.52
C ILE A 218 16.26 23.84 -9.40
N PHE A 219 16.40 23.59 -10.70
CA PHE A 219 16.43 24.65 -11.69
C PHE A 219 15.00 25.12 -11.94
N CYS A 220 14.76 26.42 -11.82
CA CYS A 220 13.45 27.02 -11.95
C CYS A 220 13.52 28.46 -12.44
N ASP A 221 12.40 28.97 -12.94
CA ASP A 221 12.26 30.37 -13.34
C ASP A 221 11.87 31.29 -12.15
N HIS A 222 11.78 32.60 -12.44
CA HIS A 222 11.40 33.62 -11.47
C HIS A 222 9.96 33.48 -10.91
N ASN A 223 9.07 32.77 -11.60
CA ASN A 223 7.69 32.58 -11.17
C ASN A 223 7.53 31.42 -10.17
N TYR A 224 8.55 30.57 -10.01
CA TYR A 224 8.47 29.36 -9.20
C TYR A 224 8.01 29.61 -7.76
N ALA A 225 8.58 30.63 -7.10
CA ALA A 225 8.19 30.98 -5.74
C ALA A 225 6.71 31.41 -5.66
N ASN A 226 6.21 32.18 -6.62
CA ASN A 226 4.82 32.61 -6.64
C ASN A 226 3.87 31.45 -6.96
N THR A 227 4.21 30.62 -7.94
CA THR A 227 3.40 29.46 -8.37
C THR A 227 3.22 28.44 -7.24
N PHE A 228 4.26 28.21 -6.42
CA PHE A 228 4.23 27.29 -5.29
C PHE A 228 3.97 27.97 -3.94
N GLY A 229 3.68 29.27 -3.91
CA GLY A 229 3.42 30.02 -2.69
C GLY A 229 4.58 30.05 -1.69
N LEU A 230 5.82 29.92 -2.17
CA LEU A 230 7.03 29.93 -1.35
C LEU A 230 7.27 31.32 -0.77
N GLN A 231 7.45 31.37 0.55
CA GLN A 231 7.74 32.62 1.24
C GLN A 231 9.25 32.85 1.33
N VAL A 232 9.73 33.92 0.68
CA VAL A 232 11.11 34.37 0.81
C VAL A 232 11.25 35.15 2.13
N ILE A 233 12.04 34.60 3.06
CA ILE A 233 12.32 35.17 4.39
C ILE A 233 13.44 36.22 4.29
N GLN A 234 14.44 35.96 3.44
CA GLN A 234 15.59 36.84 3.27
C GLN A 234 16.07 36.80 1.81
N GLY A 235 16.58 37.94 1.33
CA GLY A 235 17.08 38.10 -0.03
C GLY A 235 15.98 38.40 -1.04
N GLN A 236 16.34 38.28 -2.31
CA GLN A 236 15.42 38.42 -3.43
C GLN A 236 15.41 37.10 -4.20
N PHE A 237 14.23 36.62 -4.58
CA PHE A 237 14.12 35.47 -5.48
C PHE A 237 14.70 35.79 -6.86
N ILE A 238 14.79 34.79 -7.74
CA ILE A 238 15.37 34.93 -9.08
C ILE A 238 14.68 36.11 -9.81
N PRO A 239 15.43 37.13 -10.27
CA PRO A 239 14.84 38.27 -10.96
C PRO A 239 14.33 37.89 -12.36
N PRO A 240 13.35 38.62 -12.91
CA PRO A 240 12.86 38.38 -14.26
C PRO A 240 13.93 38.71 -15.30
N GLY A 241 13.90 38.00 -16.43
CA GLY A 241 14.83 38.20 -17.56
C GLY A 241 16.03 37.26 -17.59
N LEU A 242 16.22 36.45 -16.55
CA LEU A 242 17.15 35.33 -16.56
C LEU A 242 16.48 34.08 -17.16
N LYS A 243 17.25 33.31 -17.91
CA LYS A 243 16.82 31.99 -18.39
C LYS A 243 16.72 31.03 -17.21
N TRP A 244 15.68 30.22 -17.20
CA TRP A 244 15.47 29.17 -16.19
C TRP A 244 16.56 28.09 -16.20
N TRP A 245 17.31 27.99 -17.32
CA TRP A 245 18.44 27.09 -17.51
C TRP A 245 19.67 27.92 -17.95
N GLY A 246 20.71 27.95 -17.12
CA GLY A 246 22.04 28.36 -17.57
C GLY A 246 22.53 29.77 -17.23
N ASP A 247 21.78 30.58 -16.49
CA ASP A 247 22.31 31.84 -15.93
C ASP A 247 22.84 31.59 -14.52
N TRP A 248 24.17 31.64 -14.37
CA TRP A 248 24.93 31.34 -13.15
C TRP A 248 25.64 32.58 -12.63
N ASP A 249 24.94 33.70 -12.48
CA ASP A 249 25.58 34.87 -11.88
C ASP A 249 26.00 34.51 -10.44
N GLU A 250 27.30 34.68 -10.14
CA GLU A 250 27.92 34.31 -8.85
C GLU A 250 27.42 35.19 -7.70
N SER A 251 26.67 36.25 -8.00
CA SER A 251 25.94 37.06 -7.03
C SER A 251 24.83 36.22 -6.39
N SER A 252 25.25 35.32 -5.50
CA SER A 252 24.41 34.48 -4.68
C SER A 252 23.47 35.36 -3.89
N PHE A 253 22.25 35.52 -4.41
CA PHE A 253 21.15 36.16 -3.71
C PHE A 253 21.00 35.36 -2.42
N GLY A 254 21.37 35.95 -1.28
CA GLY A 254 21.30 35.31 0.03
C GLY A 254 19.85 35.00 0.36
N LEU A 255 19.37 33.89 -0.19
CA LEU A 255 17.97 33.52 -0.27
C LEU A 255 17.66 32.52 0.83
N VAL A 256 16.77 32.90 1.72
CA VAL A 256 16.18 31.98 2.69
C VAL A 256 14.72 31.82 2.33
N ILE A 257 14.30 30.60 2.04
CA ILE A 257 12.91 30.22 1.75
C ILE A 257 12.38 29.42 2.95
N ASN A 258 11.13 29.67 3.34
CA ASN A 258 10.40 28.90 4.36
C ASN A 258 10.00 27.51 3.86
#